data_AF-R2RSL4-F1
#
_entry.id   AF-R2RSL4-F1
#
_cell.length_a   1.000
_cell.length_b   1.000
_cell.length_c   1.000
_cell.angle_alpha   90.00
_cell.angle_beta   90.00
_cell.angle_gamma   90.00
#
_symmetry.space_group_name_H-M   'P 1'
#
loop_
_entity.id
_entity.type
_entity.pdbx_description
1 polymer ?
#
loop_
_entity_poly.entity_id
_entity_poly.type
_entity_poly.pdbx_seq_one_letter_code
_entity_poly.pdbx_strand_id
1 'polypeptide(L)' 'MNLFEEPEKQLDNRKIDFVVDNIRKKYGFKAIVHATSLMPGARAIDRSSLVGGHAGGMSGIEADPHNATN' A
#
# COMPACT_ATOMS: atom_id res chain seq x y z
N MET A 1 -19.91 -5.68 -6.67
CA MET A 1 -19.94 -5.62 -5.19
C MET A 1 -20.84 -6.74 -4.73
N ASN A 2 -20.28 -7.79 -4.12
CA ASN A 2 -21.05 -8.85 -3.49
C ASN A 2 -21.27 -8.49 -2.01
N LEU A 3 -22.53 -8.40 -1.58
CA LEU A 3 -22.89 -8.04 -0.20
C LEU A 3 -22.63 -9.20 0.78
N PHE A 4 -22.51 -10.43 0.27
CA PHE A 4 -22.31 -11.64 1.05
C PHE A 4 -21.18 -12.48 0.45
N GLU A 5 -19.97 -12.24 0.94
CA GLU A 5 -18.85 -13.16 0.72
C GLU A 5 -18.92 -14.32 1.72
N GLU A 6 -18.47 -15.50 1.29
CA GLU A 6 -18.33 -16.64 2.18
C GLU A 6 -17.39 -16.29 3.34
N PRO A 7 -17.73 -16.66 4.58
CA PRO A 7 -16.95 -16.28 5.77
C PRO A 7 -15.49 -16.75 5.71
N GLU A 8 -15.24 -17.86 5.03
CA GLU A 8 -13.91 -18.42 4.79
C GLU A 8 -13.06 -17.50 3.91
N LYS A 9 -13.63 -16.99 2.81
CA LYS A 9 -12.96 -16.02 1.92
C LYS A 9 -12.63 -14.72 2.66
N GLN A 10 -13.52 -14.26 3.52
CA GLN A 10 -13.27 -13.07 4.35
C GLN A 10 -12.16 -13.29 5.38
N LEU A 11 -12.05 -14.49 5.95
CA LEU A 11 -10.95 -14.85 6.86
C LEU A 11 -9.61 -14.87 6.13
N ASP A 12 -9.56 -15.44 4.94
CA ASP A 12 -8.33 -15.52 4.18
C ASP A 12 -7.89 -14.16 3.64
N ASN A 13 -8.81 -13.34 3.13
CA ASN A 13 -8.52 -11.97 2.73
C ASN A 13 -7.93 -11.15 3.88
N ARG A 14 -8.48 -11.28 5.10
CA ARG A 14 -7.92 -10.63 6.30
C ARG A 14 -6.49 -11.04 6.61
N LYS A 15 -6.12 -12.31 6.40
CA LYS A 15 -4.73 -12.77 6.61
C LYS A 15 -3.79 -12.13 5.58
N ILE A 16 -4.22 -12.06 4.32
CA ILE A 16 -3.45 -11.42 3.25
C ILE A 16 -3.24 -9.93 3.56
N ASP A 17 -4.30 -9.21 3.91
CA ASP A 17 -4.24 -7.79 4.26
C ASP A 17 -3.29 -7.55 5.44
N PHE A 18 -3.37 -8.40 6.47
CA PHE A 18 -2.47 -8.33 7.62
C PHE A 18 -1.01 -8.49 7.20
N VAL A 19 -0.69 -9.46 6.35
CA VAL A 19 0.70 -9.67 5.87
C VAL A 19 1.17 -8.49 5.04
N VAL A 20 0.33 -7.98 4.12
CA VAL A 20 0.63 -6.81 3.28
C VAL A 20 0.93 -5.59 4.15
N ASP A 21 0.14 -5.35 5.18
CA ASP A 21 0.34 -4.25 6.12
C ASP A 21 1.63 -4.38 6.90
N ASN A 22 1.99 -5.58 7.36
CA ASN A 22 3.26 -5.80 8.05
C ASN A 22 4.46 -5.50 7.15
N ILE A 23 4.41 -5.89 5.87
CA ILE A 23 5.45 -5.59 4.89
C ILE A 23 5.55 -4.06 4.68
N ARG A 24 4.41 -3.37 4.50
CA ARG A 24 4.39 -1.92 4.29
C ARG A 24 4.82 -1.11 5.51
N LYS A 25 4.50 -1.57 6.72
CA LYS A 25 4.96 -0.95 7.96
C LYS A 25 6.49 -1.04 8.10
N LYS A 26 7.10 -2.14 7.64
CA LYS A 26 8.53 -2.38 7.77
C LYS A 26 9.37 -1.76 6.64
N TYR A 27 8.86 -1.74 5.40
CA TYR A 27 9.64 -1.36 4.22
C TYR A 27 9.02 -0.21 3.41
N GLY A 28 7.94 0.39 3.90
CA GLY A 28 7.22 1.48 3.23
C GLY A 28 6.18 0.99 2.21
N PHE A 29 5.33 1.93 1.77
CA PHE A 29 4.17 1.63 0.91
C PHE A 29 4.54 0.95 -0.42
N LYS A 30 5.65 1.37 -1.03
CA LYS A 30 6.10 0.87 -2.34
C LYS A 30 6.66 -0.56 -2.28
N ALA A 31 6.89 -1.12 -1.10
CA ALA A 31 7.44 -2.47 -0.95
C ALA A 31 6.52 -3.57 -1.49
N ILE A 32 5.21 -3.35 -1.44
CA ILE A 32 4.22 -4.24 -2.06
C ILE A 32 3.01 -3.44 -2.53
N VAL A 33 2.77 -3.46 -3.84
CA VAL A 33 1.66 -2.75 -4.49
C VAL A 33 0.95 -3.68 -5.46
N HIS A 34 -0.32 -3.41 -5.71
CA HIS A 34 -1.07 -4.15 -6.72
C HIS A 34 -0.45 -3.91 -8.09
N ALA A 35 -0.30 -4.95 -8.93
CA ALA A 35 0.32 -4.83 -10.26
C ALA A 35 -0.36 -3.77 -11.15
N THR A 36 -1.68 -3.59 -10.97
CA THR A 36 -2.46 -2.54 -11.64
C THR A 36 -1.96 -1.13 -11.34
N SER A 37 -1.24 -0.93 -10.23
CA SER A 37 -0.62 0.34 -9.85
C SER A 37 0.55 0.74 -10.75
N LEU A 38 1.06 -0.19 -11.56
CA LEU A 38 2.14 0.04 -12.53
C LEU A 38 1.61 0.29 -13.96
N MET A 39 0.30 0.16 -14.18
CA MET A 39 -0.27 0.36 -15.52
C MET A 39 -0.28 1.85 -15.90
N PRO A 40 -0.20 2.18 -17.20
CA PRO A 40 -0.33 3.56 -17.67
C PRO A 40 -1.63 4.19 -17.17
N GLY A 41 -1.52 5.35 -16.52
CA GLY A 41 -2.67 6.06 -15.93
C GLY A 41 -2.96 5.72 -14.47
N ALA A 42 -2.33 4.69 -13.90
CA ALA A 42 -2.40 4.44 -12.47
C ALA A 42 -1.61 5.51 -11.69
N ARG A 43 -2.21 6.05 -10.63
CA ARG A 43 -1.61 7.11 -9.79
C ARG A 43 -1.35 6.66 -8.35
N ALA A 44 -1.53 5.38 -8.05
CA ALA A 44 -1.42 4.87 -6.69
C ALA A 44 0.00 5.06 -6.12
N ILE A 45 1.03 4.84 -6.93
CA ILE A 45 2.43 5.07 -6.53
C ILE A 45 2.72 6.57 -6.45
N ASP A 46 2.39 7.34 -7.50
CA ASP A 46 2.63 8.79 -7.57
C ASP A 46 1.93 9.57 -6.44
N ARG A 47 0.71 9.17 -6.06
CA ARG A 47 -0.08 9.83 -5.02
C ARG A 47 0.15 9.27 -3.62
N SER A 48 0.84 8.13 -3.48
CA SER A 48 1.13 7.55 -2.16
C SER A 48 1.90 8.50 -1.24
N SER A 49 2.67 9.44 -1.81
CA SER A 49 3.37 10.51 -1.09
C SER A 49 2.50 11.74 -0.75
N LEU A 50 1.31 11.88 -1.36
CA LEU A 50 0.45 13.07 -1.26
C LEU A 50 -0.76 12.89 -0.33
N VAL A 51 -1.12 11.65 0.01
CA VAL A 51 -2.18 11.36 0.99
C VAL A 51 -1.63 11.36 2.43
N GLY A 52 -1.07 12.49 2.84
CA GLY A 52 -0.72 12.80 4.23
C GLY A 52 -1.72 13.81 4.81
N GLY A 53 -2.91 13.34 5.19
CA GLY A 53 -4.04 14.22 5.54
C GLY A 53 -4.77 13.89 6.85
N HIS A 54 -4.20 13.05 7.72
CA HIS A 54 -4.56 12.95 9.14
C HIS A 54 -3.58 11.94 9.74
N ALA A 55 -2.69 12.37 10.65
CA ALA A 55 -1.86 11.59 11.59
C ALA A 55 -1.93 10.03 11.62
N GLY A 56 -1.81 9.34 10.49
CA GLY A 56 -1.90 7.88 10.37
C GLY A 56 -0.80 7.27 9.50
N GLY A 57 -0.03 8.10 8.78
CA GLY A 57 1.06 7.66 7.88
C GLY A 57 2.47 8.08 8.30
N MET A 58 2.64 8.76 9.44
CA MET A 58 3.93 9.38 9.79
C MET A 58 4.98 8.44 10.40
N SER A 59 4.73 7.14 10.52
CA SER A 59 5.71 6.21 11.12
C SER A 59 6.61 5.47 10.12
N GLY A 60 6.48 5.71 8.80
CA GLY A 60 7.23 4.96 7.79
C GLY A 60 7.81 5.79 6.64
N ILE A 61 7.80 7.11 6.77
CA ILE A 61 8.37 8.03 5.77
C ILE A 61 9.74 8.53 6.22
N GLU A 62 10.64 7.60 6.49
CA GLU A 62 12.06 7.90 6.41
C GLU A 62 12.42 8.05 4.93
N ALA A 63 12.91 9.25 4.61
CA ALA A 63 13.22 9.69 3.26
C ALA A 63 14.25 8.76 2.62
N ASP A 64 13.93 8.22 1.45
CA ASP A 64 14.89 7.55 0.60
C ASP A 64 15.77 8.62 -0.09
N PRO A 65 17.09 8.71 0.22
CA PRO A 65 17.97 9.73 -0.34
C PRO A 65 18.44 9.41 -1.77
N HIS A 66 17.97 8.32 -2.41
CA HIS A 66 18.58 7.82 -3.65
C HIS A 66 17.96 8.27 -4.97
N ASN A 67 16.92 9.12 -5.01
CA ASN A 67 16.42 9.64 -6.28
C ASN A 67 17.06 10.99 -6.68
N ALA A 68 18.39 11.04 -6.61
CA ALA A 68 19.20 12.12 -7.17
C ALA A 68 20.09 11.56 -8.29
N THR A 69 19.51 11.13 -9.41
CA THR A 69 20.26 11.14 -10.69
C THR A 69 19.33 11.16 -11.91
N ASN A 70 19.55 12.22 -12.71
CA ASN A 70 19.17 12.51 -14.09
C ASN A 70 17.70 12.73 -14.46
#